data_AF-A0AAU9AC32-F1
#
_entry.id   AF-A0AAU9AC32-F1
#
_cell.length_a   1.000
_cell.length_b   1.000
_cell.length_c   1.000
_cell.angle_alpha   90.00
_cell.angle_beta   90.00
_cell.angle_gamma   90.00
#
_symmetry.space_group_name_H-M   'P 1'
#
loop_
_entity.id
_entity.type
_entity.pdbx_description
1 polymer ?
#
loop_
_entity_poly.entity_id
_entity_poly.type
_entity_poly.pdbx_seq_one_letter_code
_entity_poly.pdbx_strand_id
1 'polypeptide(L)'
;MSEQPTGTVPSDTPAIEIERDVMEYDVVTVGAGPAGLTFAIRLKQLNPELSVCVIEKSSTIGAHILSGAVIEPGPLDALLPGWRDNPPPICVPAKDDEFWLMTKTGGYKSPIVPPDMNNHGNFIVSLGAMCAWMAPQAEALGVEIYAGFAAAETLHDDDGRVAGVRIGDMGIAKDGTHKPGFTAGIDIRAKITVFAEGARGHLTKRLIKRFKLDADSDPQGYSIGIKELWQVPEERTSPGKIVHSVGWPADSHTYGGSFLYHLDKGRIALGYVSGLDYRDPDYKPWEAFQQWKNHPMIKPLLEGGSIVSSGARAIVTGGWQSLPKLEMPGALLIGDTAGLLNVPKIKGTHQAIRSGMLAAEHLAASLDSAGFDAKLRASEAMAELKKVRNIKPGFKKGFWFGMLNAAWETLVGGGSPWTLKNKADWSSLDKLGQAEQPKRDYVDRSLAPRDRLAGVYFAATEHDEDQPVHLKVADTNVCVTQCATEYGNPCTRFCPAGVYEIVEEEGAKRLQINAANCVHCKTCDIKDPYEIITWVTPEGGSGPNYQNM
;
A
#
# COMPACT_ATOMS: atom_id res chain seq x y z
N MET A 1 39.32 11.66 18.79
CA MET A 1 40.03 10.38 18.85
C MET A 1 39.52 9.61 20.06
N SER A 2 38.51 8.76 19.84
CA SER A 2 38.17 7.65 20.74
C SER A 2 37.44 6.63 19.86
N GLU A 3 38.16 5.60 19.44
CA GLU A 3 37.62 4.46 18.69
C GLU A 3 36.64 3.70 19.58
N GLN A 4 35.43 3.47 19.08
CA GLN A 4 34.49 2.51 19.66
C GLN A 4 34.82 1.12 19.11
N PRO A 5 34.92 0.08 19.95
CA PRO A 5 35.26 -1.26 19.49
C PRO A 5 34.04 -1.91 18.82
N THR A 6 34.15 -2.20 17.53
CA THR A 6 33.25 -3.08 16.78
C THR A 6 33.50 -4.53 17.21
N GLY A 7 32.85 -4.95 18.28
CA GLY A 7 32.84 -6.34 18.73
C GLY A 7 31.80 -7.15 17.95
N THR A 8 32.18 -7.75 16.82
CA THR A 8 31.45 -8.87 16.23
C THR A 8 31.78 -10.13 17.03
N VAL A 9 30.78 -10.72 17.69
CA VAL A 9 30.89 -12.08 18.23
C VAL A 9 30.92 -13.05 17.04
N PRO A 10 31.95 -13.90 16.88
CA PRO A 10 31.94 -14.93 15.83
C PRO A 10 30.89 -15.98 16.22
N SER A 11 29.88 -16.19 15.37
CA SER A 11 29.01 -17.36 15.48
C SER A 11 29.73 -18.55 14.85
N ASP A 12 30.41 -19.35 15.67
CA ASP A 12 31.12 -20.58 15.25
C ASP A 12 30.17 -21.76 14.95
N THR A 13 28.99 -21.50 14.40
CA THR A 13 28.18 -22.52 13.74
C THR A 13 28.54 -22.46 12.26
N PRO A 14 29.14 -23.50 11.65
CA PRO A 14 29.33 -23.50 10.21
C PRO A 14 27.96 -23.34 9.57
N ALA A 15 27.77 -22.25 8.83
CA ALA A 15 26.58 -22.07 8.02
C ALA A 15 26.52 -23.27 7.07
N ILE A 16 25.58 -24.19 7.30
CA ILE A 16 25.31 -25.27 6.38
C ILE A 16 25.00 -24.58 5.04
N GLU A 17 25.83 -24.83 4.04
CA GLU A 17 25.62 -24.28 2.71
C GLU A 17 24.35 -24.94 2.15
N ILE A 18 23.25 -24.20 2.15
CA ILE A 18 21.96 -24.69 1.67
C ILE A 18 21.98 -24.62 0.15
N GLU A 19 22.00 -25.77 -0.51
CA GLU A 19 21.80 -25.88 -1.95
C GLU A 19 20.38 -25.43 -2.30
N ARG A 20 20.25 -24.56 -3.31
CA ARG A 20 18.98 -23.92 -3.72
C ARG A 20 18.74 -24.16 -5.20
N ASP A 21 17.50 -24.50 -5.53
CA ASP A 21 17.08 -24.57 -6.92
C ASP A 21 17.18 -23.19 -7.58
N VAL A 22 17.49 -23.19 -8.89
CA VAL A 22 17.65 -21.98 -9.68
C VAL A 22 16.68 -22.01 -10.86
N MET A 23 15.96 -20.92 -11.06
CA MET A 23 15.15 -20.67 -12.25
C MET A 23 15.72 -19.45 -12.99
N GLU A 24 15.82 -19.52 -14.31
CA GLU A 24 16.39 -18.45 -15.13
C GLU A 24 15.35 -17.87 -16.09
N TYR A 25 15.23 -16.54 -16.09
CA TYR A 25 14.31 -15.79 -16.96
C TYR A 25 15.03 -14.62 -17.63
N ASP A 26 14.49 -14.11 -18.74
CA ASP A 26 14.91 -12.82 -19.24
C ASP A 26 14.47 -11.71 -18.28
N VAL A 27 13.24 -11.81 -17.78
CA VAL A 27 12.66 -10.84 -16.84
C VAL A 27 11.89 -11.51 -15.72
N VAL A 28 12.16 -11.11 -14.48
CA VAL A 28 11.31 -11.42 -13.32
C VAL A 28 10.63 -10.16 -12.80
N THR A 29 9.34 -10.26 -12.53
CA THR A 29 8.51 -9.18 -11.96
C THR A 29 8.10 -9.55 -10.55
N VAL A 30 8.43 -8.70 -9.57
CA VAL A 30 8.12 -8.90 -8.15
C VAL A 30 6.83 -8.18 -7.80
N GLY A 31 5.72 -8.91 -7.73
CA GLY A 31 4.38 -8.43 -7.37
C GLY A 31 3.39 -8.52 -8.54
N ALA A 32 2.28 -9.23 -8.33
CA ALA A 32 1.20 -9.38 -9.30
C ALA A 32 0.05 -8.39 -9.07
N GLY A 33 0.40 -7.16 -8.69
CA GLY A 33 -0.53 -6.03 -8.72
C GLY A 33 -0.79 -5.50 -10.13
N PRO A 34 -1.61 -4.45 -10.27
CA PRO A 34 -1.96 -3.89 -11.59
C PRO A 34 -0.73 -3.46 -12.39
N ALA A 35 0.33 -2.95 -11.74
CA ALA A 35 1.57 -2.58 -12.42
C ALA A 35 2.31 -3.79 -13.00
N GLY A 36 2.53 -4.83 -12.18
CA GLY A 36 3.31 -6.01 -12.56
C GLY A 36 2.62 -6.87 -13.61
N LEU A 37 1.32 -7.12 -13.45
CA LEU A 37 0.54 -7.85 -14.46
C LEU A 37 0.47 -7.08 -15.78
N THR A 38 0.27 -5.77 -15.73
CA THR A 38 0.31 -4.92 -16.94
C THR A 38 1.66 -5.00 -17.64
N PHE A 39 2.75 -4.86 -16.88
CA PHE A 39 4.10 -4.95 -17.42
C PHE A 39 4.31 -6.28 -18.14
N ALA A 40 3.99 -7.40 -17.50
CA ALA A 40 4.18 -8.73 -18.09
C ALA A 40 3.32 -8.94 -19.36
N ILE A 41 2.04 -8.55 -19.33
CA ILE A 41 1.14 -8.59 -20.49
C ILE A 41 1.72 -7.77 -21.64
N ARG A 42 2.04 -6.50 -21.40
CA ARG A 42 2.54 -5.61 -22.46
C ARG A 42 3.89 -6.09 -22.99
N LEU A 43 4.78 -6.61 -22.14
CA LEU A 43 6.07 -7.10 -22.59
C LEU A 43 5.89 -8.29 -23.55
N LYS A 44 5.04 -9.27 -23.21
CA LYS A 44 4.77 -10.41 -24.09
C LYS A 44 3.98 -10.05 -25.35
N GLN A 45 3.12 -9.02 -25.29
CA GLN A 45 2.50 -8.45 -26.49
C GLN A 45 3.53 -7.86 -27.47
N LEU A 46 4.61 -7.26 -26.97
CA LEU A 46 5.66 -6.63 -27.78
C LEU A 46 6.77 -7.59 -28.20
N ASN A 47 7.11 -8.54 -27.34
CA ASN A 47 8.16 -9.52 -27.58
C ASN A 47 7.76 -10.89 -26.98
N PRO A 48 7.11 -11.76 -27.78
CA PRO A 48 6.66 -13.08 -27.32
C PRO A 48 7.78 -14.06 -26.98
N GLU A 49 9.01 -13.82 -27.42
CA GLU A 49 10.14 -14.76 -27.22
C GLU A 49 10.78 -14.63 -25.84
N LEU A 50 10.57 -13.52 -25.14
CA LEU A 50 11.15 -13.33 -23.81
C LEU A 50 10.50 -14.27 -22.79
N SER A 51 11.32 -14.90 -21.96
CA SER A 51 10.84 -15.63 -20.78
C SER A 51 10.55 -14.64 -19.65
N VAL A 52 9.28 -14.60 -19.22
CA VAL A 52 8.78 -13.61 -18.26
C VAL A 52 8.10 -14.33 -17.10
N CYS A 53 8.64 -14.10 -15.90
CA CYS A 53 8.11 -14.61 -14.65
C CYS A 53 7.47 -13.48 -13.84
N VAL A 54 6.31 -13.72 -13.25
CA VAL A 54 5.67 -12.85 -12.26
C VAL A 54 5.50 -13.63 -10.97
N ILE A 55 6.10 -13.15 -9.88
CA ILE A 55 5.94 -13.76 -8.56
C ILE A 55 5.06 -12.89 -7.67
N GLU A 56 4.27 -13.53 -6.82
CA GLU A 56 3.35 -12.86 -5.90
C GLU A 56 3.37 -13.57 -4.54
N LYS A 57 3.40 -12.78 -3.48
CA LYS A 57 3.44 -13.32 -2.12
C LYS A 57 2.10 -13.88 -1.64
N SER A 58 0.98 -13.42 -2.18
CA SER A 58 -0.35 -13.88 -1.79
C SER A 58 -0.61 -15.32 -2.23
N SER A 59 -1.43 -16.04 -1.48
CA SER A 59 -1.83 -17.43 -1.76
C SER A 59 -2.40 -17.63 -3.18
N THR A 60 -3.11 -16.61 -3.68
CA THR A 60 -3.69 -16.53 -5.02
C THR A 60 -3.62 -15.08 -5.51
N ILE A 61 -3.65 -14.86 -6.82
CA ILE A 61 -3.59 -13.50 -7.39
C ILE A 61 -4.81 -12.68 -6.95
N GLY A 62 -4.57 -11.48 -6.45
CA GLY A 62 -5.62 -10.59 -5.95
C GLY A 62 -5.85 -10.64 -4.43
N ALA A 63 -5.43 -11.71 -3.75
CA ALA A 63 -5.72 -11.89 -2.31
C ALA A 63 -5.05 -10.85 -1.39
N HIS A 64 -3.95 -10.22 -1.82
CA HIS A 64 -3.29 -9.10 -1.09
C HIS A 64 -3.61 -7.71 -1.66
N ILE A 65 -4.48 -7.62 -2.66
CA ILE A 65 -4.85 -6.37 -3.30
C ILE A 65 -5.99 -5.71 -2.51
N LEU A 66 -5.80 -4.44 -2.18
CA LEU A 66 -6.82 -3.65 -1.49
C LEU A 66 -6.86 -2.24 -2.05
N SER A 67 -8.03 -1.81 -2.50
CA SER A 67 -8.29 -0.45 -2.98
C SER A 67 -9.77 -0.11 -2.93
N GLY A 68 -10.12 1.16 -2.70
CA GLY A 68 -11.49 1.61 -2.98
C GLY A 68 -11.85 1.47 -4.47
N ALA A 69 -10.87 1.70 -5.34
CA ALA A 69 -10.86 1.46 -6.79
C ALA A 69 -12.02 2.07 -7.60
N VAL A 70 -11.90 3.37 -7.87
CA VAL A 70 -12.48 3.99 -9.06
C VAL A 70 -11.35 4.17 -10.08
N ILE A 71 -11.44 3.52 -11.24
CA ILE A 71 -10.37 3.51 -12.24
C ILE A 71 -10.70 4.39 -13.45
N GLU A 72 -9.69 5.09 -13.95
CA GLU A 72 -9.72 5.68 -15.28
C GLU A 72 -9.40 4.58 -16.29
N PRO A 73 -10.30 4.27 -17.25
CA PRO A 73 -10.17 3.07 -18.07
C PRO A 73 -9.14 3.21 -19.20
N GLY A 74 -8.74 4.43 -19.57
CA GLY A 74 -7.89 4.68 -20.74
C GLY A 74 -6.63 3.80 -20.83
N PRO A 75 -5.84 3.64 -19.74
CA PRO A 75 -4.70 2.74 -19.76
C PRO A 75 -5.08 1.27 -19.94
N LEU A 76 -6.21 0.82 -19.37
CA LEU A 76 -6.71 -0.55 -19.58
C LEU A 76 -7.23 -0.74 -21.00
N ASP A 77 -7.86 0.28 -21.59
CA ASP A 77 -8.28 0.31 -22.99
C ASP A 77 -7.10 0.13 -23.94
N ALA A 78 -5.98 0.76 -23.62
CA ALA A 78 -4.74 0.65 -24.38
C ALA A 78 -4.07 -0.73 -24.20
N LEU A 79 -4.12 -1.32 -23.00
CA LEU A 79 -3.51 -2.62 -22.69
C LEU A 79 -4.29 -3.80 -23.28
N LEU A 80 -5.61 -3.82 -23.07
CA LEU A 80 -6.51 -4.90 -23.41
C LEU A 80 -7.74 -4.35 -24.15
N PRO A 81 -7.60 -4.03 -25.45
CA PRO A 81 -8.72 -3.56 -26.25
C PRO A 81 -9.88 -4.57 -26.21
N GLY A 82 -11.10 -4.09 -25.96
CA GLY A 82 -12.29 -4.95 -25.87
C GLY A 82 -12.55 -5.57 -24.50
N TRP A 83 -11.77 -5.24 -23.45
CA TRP A 83 -12.00 -5.79 -22.10
C TRP A 83 -13.43 -5.62 -21.57
N ARG A 84 -14.19 -4.63 -22.07
CA ARG A 84 -15.59 -4.38 -21.69
C ARG A 84 -16.56 -5.47 -22.15
N ASP A 85 -16.19 -6.28 -23.15
CA ASP A 85 -17.01 -7.41 -23.61
C ASP A 85 -16.96 -8.58 -22.62
N ASN A 86 -15.88 -8.67 -21.83
CA ASN A 86 -15.72 -9.61 -20.72
C ASN A 86 -15.03 -8.91 -19.54
N PRO A 87 -15.74 -8.00 -18.84
CA PRO A 87 -15.13 -7.15 -17.82
C PRO A 87 -14.75 -7.96 -16.57
N PRO A 88 -13.81 -7.46 -15.75
CA PRO A 88 -13.48 -8.10 -14.49
C PRO A 88 -14.71 -8.19 -13.57
N PRO A 89 -14.75 -9.17 -12.65
CA PRO A 89 -15.83 -9.29 -11.68
C PRO A 89 -15.96 -8.01 -10.85
N ILE A 90 -17.20 -7.53 -10.67
CA ILE A 90 -17.52 -6.22 -10.07
C ILE A 90 -16.89 -5.09 -10.88
N CYS A 91 -17.62 -4.63 -11.89
CA CYS A 91 -17.22 -3.50 -12.72
C CYS A 91 -18.46 -2.66 -13.02
N VAL A 92 -18.62 -1.56 -12.29
CA VAL A 92 -19.82 -0.72 -12.31
C VAL A 92 -19.46 0.65 -12.88
N PRO A 93 -20.09 1.10 -13.99
CA PRO A 93 -19.88 2.46 -14.49
C PRO A 93 -20.21 3.51 -13.43
N ALA A 94 -19.32 4.49 -13.26
CA ALA A 94 -19.58 5.64 -12.40
C ALA A 94 -20.71 6.49 -12.98
N LYS A 95 -21.61 6.98 -12.11
CA LYS A 95 -22.80 7.76 -12.51
C LYS A 95 -22.89 9.09 -11.78
N ASP A 96 -22.84 9.04 -10.45
CA ASP A 96 -23.08 10.20 -9.59
C ASP A 96 -21.90 10.39 -8.64
N ASP A 97 -21.34 11.60 -8.60
CA ASP A 97 -20.30 11.99 -7.67
C ASP A 97 -20.84 12.95 -6.60
N GLU A 98 -20.46 12.71 -5.34
CA GLU A 98 -20.74 13.61 -4.24
C GLU A 98 -19.48 13.87 -3.41
N PHE A 99 -19.29 15.14 -3.03
CA PHE A 99 -18.25 15.54 -2.10
C PHE A 99 -18.87 16.23 -0.90
N TRP A 100 -18.51 15.81 0.31
CA TRP A 100 -19.12 16.32 1.54
C TRP A 100 -18.07 16.82 2.54
N LEU A 101 -18.37 17.93 3.20
CA LEU A 101 -17.71 18.34 4.44
C LEU A 101 -18.57 17.88 5.63
N MET A 102 -18.08 16.91 6.39
CA MET A 102 -18.80 16.30 7.51
C MET A 102 -18.55 17.06 8.82
N THR A 103 -19.61 17.25 9.59
CA THR A 103 -19.56 17.60 11.01
C THR A 103 -19.91 16.36 11.84
N LYS A 104 -19.95 16.47 13.17
CA LYS A 104 -20.32 15.32 14.02
C LYS A 104 -21.76 14.82 13.79
N THR A 105 -22.67 15.74 13.47
CA THR A 105 -24.13 15.48 13.45
C THR A 105 -24.75 15.55 12.06
N GLY A 106 -23.96 15.79 11.02
CA GLY A 106 -24.45 16.01 9.67
C GLY A 106 -23.30 16.40 8.72
N GLY A 107 -23.61 17.12 7.65
CA GLY A 107 -22.60 17.54 6.70
C GLY A 107 -23.15 18.49 5.66
N TYR A 108 -22.24 19.14 4.95
CA TYR A 108 -22.54 20.07 3.86
C TYR A 108 -22.08 19.44 2.55
N LYS A 109 -23.03 19.18 1.64
CA LYS A 109 -22.71 18.73 0.28
C LYS A 109 -22.08 19.90 -0.45
N SER A 110 -20.92 19.66 -1.05
CA SER A 110 -20.30 20.65 -1.94
C SER A 110 -21.21 20.89 -3.15
N PRO A 111 -21.46 22.15 -3.55
CA PRO A 111 -22.25 22.45 -4.74
C PRO A 111 -21.53 22.05 -6.04
N ILE A 112 -20.20 21.90 -5.98
CA ILE A 112 -19.35 21.51 -7.10
C ILE A 112 -18.49 20.34 -6.64
N VAL A 113 -18.50 19.24 -7.39
CA VAL A 113 -17.53 18.16 -7.21
C VAL A 113 -16.17 18.66 -7.68
N PRO A 114 -15.11 18.56 -6.85
CA PRO A 114 -13.77 18.96 -7.27
C PRO A 114 -13.38 18.30 -8.61
N PRO A 115 -12.72 19.00 -9.55
CA PRO A 115 -12.43 18.44 -10.88
C PRO A 115 -11.67 17.11 -10.85
N ASP A 116 -10.72 16.95 -9.93
CA ASP A 116 -9.96 15.70 -9.74
C ASP A 116 -10.83 14.54 -9.21
N MET A 117 -11.98 14.84 -8.62
CA MET A 117 -12.95 13.85 -8.12
C MET A 117 -14.12 13.63 -9.08
N ASN A 118 -14.09 14.23 -10.28
CA ASN A 118 -15.06 13.92 -11.33
C ASN A 118 -14.76 12.53 -11.91
N ASN A 119 -15.76 11.65 -11.88
CA ASN A 119 -15.63 10.27 -12.31
C ASN A 119 -16.43 9.93 -13.58
N HIS A 120 -16.83 10.94 -14.35
CA HIS A 120 -17.46 10.69 -15.64
C HIS A 120 -16.55 9.82 -16.54
N GLY A 121 -17.10 8.71 -17.05
CA GLY A 121 -16.37 7.75 -17.88
C GLY A 121 -15.51 6.73 -17.10
N ASN A 122 -15.46 6.82 -15.77
CA ASN A 122 -14.72 5.89 -14.93
C ASN A 122 -15.57 4.68 -14.51
N PHE A 123 -14.91 3.69 -13.91
CA PHE A 123 -15.54 2.47 -13.40
C PHE A 123 -15.16 2.26 -11.95
N ILE A 124 -16.13 1.88 -11.12
CA ILE A 124 -15.91 1.32 -9.80
C ILE A 124 -15.63 -0.17 -9.99
N VAL A 125 -14.49 -0.66 -9.50
CA VAL A 125 -14.08 -2.06 -9.66
C VAL A 125 -13.67 -2.68 -8.33
N SER A 126 -13.71 -4.01 -8.23
CA SER A 126 -12.81 -4.68 -7.28
C SER A 126 -11.42 -4.78 -7.92
N LEU A 127 -10.42 -4.18 -7.29
CA LEU A 127 -9.06 -4.24 -7.83
C LEU A 127 -8.45 -5.63 -7.65
N GLY A 128 -8.76 -6.33 -6.55
CA GLY A 128 -8.37 -7.73 -6.37
C GLY A 128 -8.95 -8.63 -7.45
N ALA A 129 -10.25 -8.51 -7.73
CA ALA A 129 -10.90 -9.29 -8.79
C ALA A 129 -10.38 -8.92 -10.19
N MET A 130 -10.05 -7.64 -10.42
CA MET A 130 -9.42 -7.21 -11.67
C MET A 130 -8.04 -7.82 -11.86
N CYS A 131 -7.19 -7.87 -10.83
CA CYS A 131 -5.86 -8.51 -10.94
C CYS A 131 -6.00 -10.03 -11.17
N ALA A 132 -6.92 -10.70 -10.47
CA ALA A 132 -7.23 -12.10 -10.69
C ALA A 132 -7.74 -12.37 -12.12
N TRP A 133 -8.52 -11.46 -12.70
CA TRP A 133 -9.00 -11.51 -14.08
C TRP A 133 -7.88 -11.22 -15.12
N MET A 134 -6.91 -10.36 -14.78
CA MET A 134 -5.75 -10.07 -15.64
C MET A 134 -4.75 -11.24 -15.70
N ALA A 135 -4.62 -12.05 -14.65
CA ALA A 135 -3.64 -13.13 -14.60
C ALA A 135 -3.82 -14.17 -15.73
N PRO A 136 -5.00 -14.74 -15.99
CA PRO A 136 -5.19 -15.67 -17.11
C PRO A 136 -4.89 -15.06 -18.49
N GLN A 137 -5.04 -13.73 -18.64
CA GLN A 137 -4.71 -13.04 -19.89
C GLN A 137 -3.19 -12.91 -20.08
N ALA A 138 -2.44 -12.76 -18.99
CA ALA A 138 -0.98 -12.82 -19.00
C ALA A 138 -0.50 -14.25 -19.26
N GLU A 139 -1.08 -15.25 -18.59
CA GLU A 139 -0.75 -16.67 -18.80
C GLU A 139 -1.02 -17.11 -20.25
N ALA A 140 -2.12 -16.65 -20.85
CA ALA A 140 -2.43 -16.89 -22.26
C ALA A 140 -1.39 -16.31 -23.24
N LEU A 141 -0.59 -15.33 -22.79
CA LEU A 141 0.54 -14.78 -23.55
C LEU A 141 1.87 -15.49 -23.24
N GLY A 142 1.86 -16.53 -22.41
CA GLY A 142 3.06 -17.28 -21.99
C GLY A 142 3.85 -16.61 -20.87
N VAL A 143 3.21 -15.78 -20.04
CA VAL A 143 3.79 -15.34 -18.76
C VAL A 143 3.65 -16.46 -17.74
N GLU A 144 4.72 -16.79 -17.02
CA GLU A 144 4.68 -17.73 -15.90
C GLU A 144 4.36 -16.97 -14.61
N ILE A 145 3.26 -17.32 -13.95
CA ILE A 145 2.79 -16.63 -12.75
C ILE A 145 2.84 -17.58 -11.55
N TYR A 146 3.48 -17.12 -10.49
CA TYR A 146 3.71 -17.89 -9.27
C TYR A 146 3.16 -17.16 -8.06
N ALA A 147 1.91 -17.49 -7.71
CA ALA A 147 1.32 -17.10 -6.43
C ALA A 147 1.92 -17.94 -5.28
N GLY A 148 2.01 -17.37 -4.09
CA GLY A 148 2.69 -17.96 -2.95
C GLY A 148 4.22 -17.83 -2.97
N PHE A 149 4.80 -17.17 -3.98
CA PHE A 149 6.25 -16.96 -4.08
C PHE A 149 6.62 -15.56 -3.57
N ALA A 150 6.91 -15.49 -2.27
CA ALA A 150 7.36 -14.26 -1.63
C ALA A 150 8.88 -14.06 -1.82
N ALA A 151 9.27 -13.08 -2.65
CA ALA A 151 10.67 -12.65 -2.71
C ALA A 151 11.10 -12.08 -1.36
N ALA A 152 12.14 -12.67 -0.75
CA ALA A 152 12.68 -12.29 0.55
C ALA A 152 14.02 -11.54 0.45
N GLU A 153 14.79 -11.80 -0.61
CA GLU A 153 16.08 -11.13 -0.85
C GLU A 153 16.29 -10.77 -2.33
N THR A 154 17.14 -9.77 -2.58
CA THR A 154 17.64 -9.45 -3.91
C THR A 154 18.95 -10.18 -4.16
N LEU A 155 19.09 -10.77 -5.34
CA LEU A 155 20.33 -11.39 -5.79
C LEU A 155 21.18 -10.35 -6.52
N HIS A 156 22.49 -10.38 -6.33
CA HIS A 156 23.43 -9.47 -6.97
C HIS A 156 24.59 -10.24 -7.59
N ASP A 157 25.08 -9.77 -8.74
CA ASP A 157 26.33 -10.26 -9.32
C ASP A 157 27.56 -9.61 -8.65
N ASP A 158 28.76 -9.99 -9.11
CA ASP A 158 30.04 -9.51 -8.58
C ASP A 158 30.24 -7.99 -8.76
N ASP A 159 29.62 -7.41 -9.79
CA ASP A 159 29.62 -5.96 -10.04
C ASP A 159 28.55 -5.22 -9.20
N GLY A 160 27.78 -5.96 -8.41
CA GLY A 160 26.73 -5.45 -7.53
C GLY A 160 25.42 -5.11 -8.26
N ARG A 161 25.30 -5.42 -9.55
CA ARG A 161 24.06 -5.29 -10.33
C ARG A 161 23.02 -6.29 -9.83
N VAL A 162 21.74 -5.91 -9.87
CA VAL A 162 20.64 -6.80 -9.49
C VAL A 162 20.52 -7.91 -10.54
N ALA A 163 20.59 -9.16 -10.09
CA ALA A 163 20.60 -10.36 -10.93
C ALA A 163 19.39 -11.26 -10.70
N GLY A 164 18.39 -10.81 -9.93
CA GLY A 164 17.20 -11.59 -9.60
C GLY A 164 16.75 -11.42 -8.15
N VAL A 165 15.98 -12.40 -7.68
CA VAL A 165 15.45 -12.46 -6.32
C VAL A 165 15.48 -13.88 -5.77
N ARG A 166 15.59 -13.99 -4.44
CA ARG A 166 15.44 -15.24 -3.70
C ARG A 166 14.07 -15.30 -3.06
N ILE A 167 13.41 -16.43 -3.21
CA ILE A 167 12.16 -16.75 -2.53
C ILE A 167 12.47 -17.12 -1.08
N GLY A 168 11.62 -16.69 -0.15
CA GLY A 168 11.79 -17.05 1.27
C GLY A 168 11.73 -18.55 1.50
N ASP A 169 12.58 -19.03 2.40
CA ASP A 169 12.53 -20.42 2.88
C ASP A 169 11.20 -20.71 3.56
N MET A 170 10.74 -21.96 3.46
CA MET A 170 9.51 -22.44 4.08
C MET A 170 9.83 -23.50 5.12
N GLY A 171 9.01 -23.61 6.16
CA GLY A 171 9.19 -24.61 7.21
C GLY A 171 10.31 -24.23 8.18
N ILE A 172 10.50 -22.94 8.45
CA ILE A 172 11.36 -22.47 9.55
C ILE A 172 10.48 -22.26 10.78
N ALA A 173 10.93 -22.72 11.94
CA ALA A 173 10.25 -22.52 13.22
C ALA A 173 10.50 -21.11 13.78
N LYS A 174 9.69 -20.68 14.76
CA LYS A 174 9.81 -19.35 15.36
C LYS A 174 11.18 -19.11 16.02
N ASP A 175 11.83 -20.17 16.49
CA ASP A 175 13.17 -20.16 17.08
C ASP A 175 14.31 -20.23 16.04
N GLY A 176 13.98 -20.37 14.75
CA GLY A 176 14.92 -20.47 13.64
C GLY A 176 15.33 -21.90 13.27
N THR A 177 14.83 -22.92 13.97
CA THR A 177 15.12 -24.32 13.62
C THR A 177 14.33 -24.75 12.37
N HIS A 178 14.87 -25.73 11.63
CA HIS A 178 14.18 -26.27 10.45
C HIS A 178 13.12 -27.29 10.89
N LYS A 179 11.87 -27.10 10.46
CA LYS A 179 10.78 -28.06 10.64
C LYS A 179 11.00 -29.28 9.72
N PRO A 180 10.33 -30.43 9.96
CA PRO A 180 10.44 -31.59 9.08
C PRO A 180 10.10 -31.33 7.60
N GLY A 181 9.27 -30.32 7.32
CA GLY A 181 8.90 -29.87 5.98
C GLY A 181 9.74 -28.72 5.41
N PHE A 182 10.92 -28.45 5.99
CA PHE A 182 11.79 -27.37 5.53
C PHE A 182 12.08 -27.49 4.03
N THR A 183 11.88 -26.39 3.32
CA THR A 183 12.19 -26.27 1.89
C THR A 183 12.97 -24.99 1.67
N ALA A 184 14.16 -25.12 1.09
CA ALA A 184 14.96 -23.98 0.71
C ALA A 184 14.26 -23.21 -0.42
N GLY A 185 14.17 -21.89 -0.26
CA GLY A 185 13.61 -21.02 -1.27
C GLY A 185 14.47 -20.97 -2.54
N ILE A 186 13.78 -20.85 -3.67
CA ILE A 186 14.35 -20.86 -5.02
C ILE A 186 15.03 -19.52 -5.33
N ASP A 187 16.17 -19.56 -6.01
CA ASP A 187 16.81 -18.39 -6.61
C ASP A 187 16.27 -18.18 -8.02
N ILE A 188 15.53 -17.09 -8.23
CA ILE A 188 15.03 -16.69 -9.55
C ILE A 188 16.00 -15.66 -10.12
N ARG A 189 16.83 -16.09 -11.06
CA ARG A 189 17.80 -15.24 -11.75
C ARG A 189 17.20 -14.63 -13.01
N ALA A 190 17.49 -13.37 -13.25
CA ALA A 190 17.02 -12.69 -14.45
C ALA A 190 17.98 -11.61 -14.94
N LYS A 191 17.95 -11.35 -16.25
CA LYS A 191 18.70 -10.23 -16.85
C LYS A 191 18.20 -8.88 -16.31
N ILE A 192 16.88 -8.76 -16.14
CA ILE A 192 16.23 -7.59 -15.53
C ILE A 192 15.21 -8.03 -14.48
N THR A 193 15.23 -7.37 -13.32
CA THR A 193 14.22 -7.52 -12.26
C THR A 193 13.34 -6.27 -12.19
N VAL A 194 12.02 -6.44 -12.30
CA VAL A 194 11.05 -5.33 -12.21
C VAL A 194 10.33 -5.38 -10.86
N PHE A 195 10.52 -4.37 -10.03
CA PHE A 195 9.90 -4.29 -8.70
C PHE A 195 8.54 -3.59 -8.76
N ALA A 196 7.49 -4.36 -8.47
CA ALA A 196 6.09 -3.95 -8.43
C ALA A 196 5.42 -4.30 -7.08
N GLU A 197 6.20 -4.32 -5.98
CA GLU A 197 5.74 -4.64 -4.61
C GLU A 197 4.61 -3.71 -4.09
N GLY A 198 4.44 -2.55 -4.72
CA GLY A 198 3.50 -1.52 -4.33
C GLY A 198 4.02 -0.63 -3.20
N ALA A 199 3.11 0.02 -2.49
CA ALA A 199 3.46 0.97 -1.44
C ALA A 199 4.35 0.31 -0.35
N ARG A 200 5.52 0.93 -0.10
CA ARG A 200 6.53 0.49 0.88
C ARG A 200 6.94 -0.98 0.67
N GLY A 201 7.34 -1.31 -0.55
CA GLY A 201 8.05 -2.55 -0.89
C GLY A 201 9.29 -2.72 -0.03
N HIS A 202 9.50 -3.93 0.51
CA HIS A 202 10.56 -4.16 1.50
C HIS A 202 11.92 -4.41 0.84
N LEU A 203 11.95 -5.04 -0.34
CA LEU A 203 13.15 -5.12 -1.17
C LEU A 203 13.45 -3.75 -1.76
N THR A 204 12.43 -3.06 -2.25
CA THR A 204 12.55 -1.71 -2.78
C THR A 204 13.16 -0.75 -1.76
N LYS A 205 12.71 -0.75 -0.50
CA LYS A 205 13.32 0.06 0.58
C LYS A 205 14.82 -0.20 0.73
N ARG A 206 15.23 -1.47 0.66
CA ARG A 206 16.64 -1.88 0.75
C ARG A 206 17.43 -1.42 -0.49
N LEU A 207 16.85 -1.55 -1.68
CA LEU A 207 17.45 -1.13 -2.95
C LEU A 207 17.61 0.39 -3.03
N ILE A 208 16.58 1.16 -2.66
CA ILE A 208 16.64 2.62 -2.57
C ILE A 208 17.83 3.04 -1.71
N LYS A 209 17.98 2.45 -0.51
CA LYS A 209 19.11 2.73 0.38
C LYS A 209 20.46 2.30 -0.22
N ARG A 210 20.55 1.10 -0.80
CA ARG A 210 21.79 0.55 -1.36
C ARG A 210 22.32 1.39 -2.53
N PHE A 211 21.44 1.77 -3.45
CA PHE A 211 21.78 2.53 -4.66
C PHE A 211 21.58 4.05 -4.50
N LYS A 212 21.20 4.52 -3.31
CA LYS A 212 20.93 5.93 -2.99
C LYS A 212 19.95 6.59 -3.97
N LEU A 213 18.89 5.86 -4.32
CA LEU A 213 17.95 6.29 -5.36
C LEU A 213 17.13 7.52 -4.95
N ASP A 214 17.03 7.79 -3.65
CA ASP A 214 16.27 8.89 -3.07
C ASP A 214 17.10 10.15 -2.81
N ALA A 215 18.39 10.18 -3.18
CA ALA A 215 19.32 11.27 -2.86
C ALA A 215 18.85 12.67 -3.30
N ASP A 216 18.10 12.74 -4.42
CA ASP A 216 17.62 14.00 -5.03
C ASP A 216 16.09 14.16 -4.94
N SER A 217 15.44 13.44 -4.02
CA SER A 217 13.98 13.47 -3.83
C SER A 217 13.60 13.76 -2.38
N ASP A 218 12.43 14.33 -2.15
CA ASP A 218 11.91 14.44 -0.80
C ASP A 218 11.48 13.06 -0.27
N PRO A 219 11.50 12.79 1.05
CA PRO A 219 10.98 11.54 1.59
C PRO A 219 9.56 11.24 1.12
N GLN A 220 9.27 9.97 0.85
CA GLN A 220 7.91 9.54 0.51
C GLN A 220 6.96 9.82 1.68
N GLY A 221 5.77 10.34 1.34
CA GLY A 221 4.65 10.43 2.26
C GLY A 221 3.70 9.27 2.06
N TYR A 222 2.90 8.95 3.07
CA TYR A 222 1.98 7.84 3.05
C TYR A 222 0.69 8.18 3.80
N SER A 223 -0.34 7.42 3.50
CA SER A 223 -1.59 7.37 4.27
C SER A 223 -1.97 5.92 4.50
N ILE A 224 -2.68 5.62 5.59
CA ILE A 224 -3.28 4.30 5.80
C ILE A 224 -4.73 4.35 5.35
N GLY A 225 -5.07 3.50 4.38
CA GLY A 225 -6.46 3.24 3.98
C GLY A 225 -6.99 2.01 4.71
N ILE A 226 -8.17 2.11 5.29
CA ILE A 226 -8.90 0.99 5.90
C ILE A 226 -10.21 0.86 5.14
N LYS A 227 -10.50 -0.34 4.64
CA LYS A 227 -11.63 -0.62 3.75
C LYS A 227 -12.46 -1.76 4.32
N GLU A 228 -13.76 -1.68 4.10
CA GLU A 228 -14.70 -2.80 4.25
C GLU A 228 -15.58 -2.89 2.99
N LEU A 229 -15.91 -4.12 2.61
CA LEU A 229 -16.95 -4.44 1.64
C LEU A 229 -18.19 -4.90 2.42
N TRP A 230 -19.31 -4.24 2.21
CA TRP A 230 -20.57 -4.52 2.89
C TRP A 230 -21.60 -5.11 1.94
N GLN A 231 -22.36 -6.08 2.44
CA GLN A 231 -23.64 -6.49 1.87
C GLN A 231 -24.74 -5.78 2.65
N VAL A 232 -25.58 -5.03 1.94
CA VAL A 232 -26.71 -4.29 2.51
C VAL A 232 -28.00 -4.65 1.75
N PRO A 233 -29.18 -4.30 2.29
CA PRO A 233 -30.42 -4.41 1.55
C PRO A 233 -30.34 -3.62 0.23
N GLU A 234 -30.71 -4.26 -0.88
CA GLU A 234 -30.44 -3.76 -2.23
C GLU A 234 -31.11 -2.41 -2.49
N GLU A 235 -32.29 -2.17 -1.90
CA GLU A 235 -33.04 -0.91 -1.98
C GLU A 235 -32.30 0.30 -1.40
N ARG A 236 -31.24 0.08 -0.62
CA ARG A 236 -30.39 1.14 -0.07
C ARG A 236 -29.22 1.49 -0.97
N THR A 237 -29.03 0.77 -2.07
CA THR A 237 -27.92 0.99 -2.99
C THR A 237 -28.33 1.73 -4.26
N SER A 238 -27.40 2.50 -4.82
CA SER A 238 -27.56 3.18 -6.11
C SER A 238 -26.31 2.90 -6.95
N PRO A 239 -26.25 1.75 -7.66
CA PRO A 239 -25.03 1.31 -8.34
C PRO A 239 -24.45 2.39 -9.27
N GLY A 240 -23.17 2.71 -9.06
CA GLY A 240 -22.46 3.78 -9.76
C GLY A 240 -22.35 5.10 -8.98
N LYS A 241 -23.00 5.21 -7.82
CA LYS A 241 -22.86 6.37 -6.92
C LYS A 241 -21.53 6.30 -6.16
N ILE A 242 -20.83 7.43 -6.15
CA ILE A 242 -19.52 7.64 -5.54
C ILE A 242 -19.63 8.81 -4.55
N VAL A 243 -19.26 8.58 -3.30
CA VAL A 243 -19.30 9.60 -2.25
C VAL A 243 -17.93 9.70 -1.59
N HIS A 244 -17.38 10.91 -1.58
CA HIS A 244 -16.19 11.26 -0.82
C HIS A 244 -16.56 12.25 0.28
N SER A 245 -15.87 12.14 1.42
CA SER A 245 -16.04 13.13 2.49
C SER A 245 -14.75 13.47 3.21
N VAL A 246 -14.70 14.69 3.74
CA VAL A 246 -13.62 15.22 4.59
C VAL A 246 -14.22 15.84 5.85
N GLY A 247 -13.39 16.17 6.83
CA GLY A 247 -13.82 16.68 8.13
C GLY A 247 -14.01 15.55 9.14
N TRP A 248 -15.08 15.61 9.93
CA TRP A 248 -15.30 14.64 11.02
C TRP A 248 -15.24 13.19 10.51
N PRO A 249 -14.57 12.25 11.21
CA PRO A 249 -14.01 12.35 12.56
C PRO A 249 -12.55 12.82 12.66
N ALA A 250 -11.95 13.30 11.57
CA ALA A 250 -10.65 13.95 11.64
C ALA A 250 -10.79 15.39 12.17
N ASP A 251 -9.81 15.82 12.97
CA ASP A 251 -9.65 17.22 13.33
C ASP A 251 -9.00 18.03 12.18
N SER A 252 -8.89 19.34 12.34
CA SER A 252 -8.37 20.22 11.29
C SER A 252 -6.86 20.13 11.03
N HIS A 253 -6.10 19.38 11.83
CA HIS A 253 -4.66 19.16 11.65
C HIS A 253 -4.33 17.73 11.20
N THR A 254 -5.28 16.80 11.29
CA THR A 254 -5.15 15.44 10.77
C THR A 254 -5.68 15.38 9.34
N TYR A 255 -4.81 15.04 8.39
CA TYR A 255 -5.27 14.73 7.03
C TYR A 255 -6.09 13.44 7.06
N GLY A 256 -7.37 13.53 6.73
CA GLY A 256 -8.25 12.38 6.69
C GLY A 256 -9.47 12.58 5.80
N GLY A 257 -10.04 11.49 5.33
CA GLY A 257 -11.22 11.50 4.49
C GLY A 257 -11.76 10.10 4.24
N SER A 258 -12.98 10.03 3.71
CA SER A 258 -13.67 8.77 3.44
C SER A 258 -13.96 8.59 1.97
N PHE A 259 -14.23 7.35 1.61
CA PHE A 259 -14.87 6.98 0.36
C PHE A 259 -16.00 5.98 0.61
N LEU A 260 -17.04 6.04 -0.21
CA LEU A 260 -18.19 5.14 -0.18
C LEU A 260 -18.74 4.99 -1.60
N TYR A 261 -18.63 3.79 -2.15
CA TYR A 261 -18.96 3.47 -3.53
C TYR A 261 -20.04 2.40 -3.58
N HIS A 262 -21.14 2.71 -4.25
CA HIS A 262 -22.24 1.78 -4.46
C HIS A 262 -21.94 0.87 -5.64
N LEU A 263 -21.83 -0.42 -5.36
CA LEU A 263 -21.60 -1.48 -6.33
C LEU A 263 -22.94 -2.12 -6.76
N ASP A 264 -22.88 -3.21 -7.50
CA ASP A 264 -24.03 -4.04 -7.87
C ASP A 264 -24.42 -5.04 -6.77
N LYS A 265 -25.66 -5.55 -6.83
CA LYS A 265 -26.19 -6.62 -5.96
C LYS A 265 -26.20 -6.26 -4.47
N GLY A 266 -26.57 -5.03 -4.14
CA GLY A 266 -26.65 -4.57 -2.76
C GLY A 266 -25.29 -4.46 -2.05
N ARG A 267 -24.19 -4.29 -2.80
CA ARG A 267 -22.84 -4.17 -2.22
C ARG A 267 -22.37 -2.73 -2.13
N ILE A 268 -21.62 -2.41 -1.06
CA ILE A 268 -21.00 -1.10 -0.87
C ILE A 268 -19.54 -1.30 -0.48
N ALA A 269 -18.63 -0.71 -1.25
CA ALA A 269 -17.22 -0.58 -0.87
C ALA A 269 -17.02 0.75 -0.16
N LEU A 270 -16.55 0.73 1.09
CA LEU A 270 -16.39 1.94 1.89
C LEU A 270 -15.11 1.89 2.69
N GLY A 271 -14.56 3.06 3.00
CA GLY A 271 -13.32 3.13 3.74
C GLY A 271 -12.95 4.53 4.17
N TYR A 272 -11.89 4.59 4.98
CA TYR A 272 -11.35 5.82 5.52
C TYR A 272 -9.84 5.83 5.34
N VAL A 273 -9.31 7.00 4.98
CA VAL A 273 -7.90 7.24 4.79
C VAL A 273 -7.43 8.22 5.85
N SER A 274 -6.32 7.90 6.50
CA SER A 274 -5.64 8.79 7.42
C SER A 274 -4.20 9.02 6.97
N GLY A 275 -3.80 10.28 6.82
CA GLY A 275 -2.41 10.65 6.55
C GLY A 275 -1.50 10.19 7.67
N LEU A 276 -0.45 9.44 7.37
CA LEU A 276 0.51 8.99 8.38
C LEU A 276 1.40 10.15 8.85
N ASP A 277 1.22 11.36 8.32
CA ASP A 277 1.79 12.60 8.82
C ASP A 277 1.05 13.21 10.03
N TYR A 278 0.04 12.54 10.59
CA TYR A 278 -0.64 12.99 11.81
C TYR A 278 0.35 13.14 12.98
N ARG A 279 0.07 14.11 13.86
CA ARG A 279 0.96 14.48 14.96
C ARG A 279 0.58 13.87 16.30
N ASP A 280 -0.71 13.67 16.54
CA ASP A 280 -1.19 13.16 17.82
C ASP A 280 -0.86 11.67 18.01
N PRO A 281 -0.01 11.29 18.98
CA PRO A 281 0.34 9.89 19.25
C PRO A 281 -0.84 9.04 19.74
N ASP A 282 -1.94 9.64 20.21
CA ASP A 282 -3.17 8.95 20.62
C ASP A 282 -4.18 8.72 19.48
N TYR A 283 -3.91 9.24 18.28
CA TYR A 283 -4.76 8.99 17.12
C TYR A 283 -4.78 7.52 16.73
N LYS A 284 -6.00 7.01 16.47
CA LYS A 284 -6.27 5.62 16.09
C LYS A 284 -6.99 5.64 14.73
N PRO A 285 -6.28 5.45 13.60
CA PRO A 285 -6.89 5.47 12.27
C PRO A 285 -8.06 4.49 12.13
N TRP A 286 -7.93 3.27 12.68
CA TRP A 286 -9.00 2.28 12.68
C TRP A 286 -10.25 2.76 13.43
N GLU A 287 -10.07 3.39 14.59
CA GLU A 287 -11.15 3.96 15.37
C GLU A 287 -11.85 5.10 14.61
N ALA A 288 -11.09 5.99 13.97
CA ALA A 288 -11.64 7.06 13.15
C ALA A 288 -12.53 6.51 12.02
N PHE A 289 -12.12 5.43 11.35
CA PHE A 289 -12.97 4.76 10.38
C PHE A 289 -14.29 4.23 10.99
N GLN A 290 -14.20 3.56 12.14
CA GLN A 290 -15.40 3.04 12.81
C GLN A 290 -16.35 4.16 13.25
N GLN A 291 -15.81 5.30 13.70
CA GLN A 291 -16.58 6.49 14.05
C GLN A 291 -17.31 7.06 12.83
N TRP A 292 -16.59 7.21 11.71
CA TRP A 292 -17.18 7.68 10.46
C TRP A 292 -18.36 6.80 10.00
N LYS A 293 -18.25 5.47 10.07
CA LYS A 293 -19.37 4.57 9.75
C LYS A 293 -20.59 4.77 10.63
N ASN A 294 -20.40 5.18 11.89
CA ASN A 294 -21.48 5.42 12.85
C ASN A 294 -22.02 6.87 12.78
N HIS A 295 -21.55 7.69 11.83
CA HIS A 295 -22.10 9.01 11.56
C HIS A 295 -23.59 8.93 11.15
N PRO A 296 -24.47 9.87 11.56
CA PRO A 296 -25.91 9.81 11.26
C PRO A 296 -26.27 9.73 9.77
N MET A 297 -25.40 10.24 8.89
CA MET A 297 -25.61 10.16 7.43
C MET A 297 -25.12 8.85 6.79
N ILE A 298 -24.32 8.06 7.50
CA ILE A 298 -23.70 6.83 6.98
C ILE A 298 -24.35 5.61 7.61
N LYS A 299 -24.54 5.61 8.93
CA LYS A 299 -25.06 4.47 9.68
C LYS A 299 -26.36 3.89 9.13
N PRO A 300 -27.40 4.68 8.77
CA PRO A 300 -28.66 4.13 8.24
C PRO A 300 -28.47 3.32 6.95
N LEU A 301 -27.42 3.59 6.17
CA LEU A 301 -27.09 2.84 4.98
C LEU A 301 -26.64 1.40 5.29
N LEU A 302 -25.95 1.21 6.41
CA LEU A 302 -25.29 -0.04 6.81
C LEU A 302 -26.13 -0.87 7.80
N GLU A 303 -27.18 -0.29 8.38
CA GLU A 303 -28.02 -0.99 9.36
C GLU A 303 -28.70 -2.24 8.78
N GLY A 304 -28.56 -3.39 9.45
CA GLY A 304 -29.05 -4.68 8.93
C GLY A 304 -28.19 -5.28 7.81
N GLY A 305 -27.11 -4.62 7.41
CA GLY A 305 -26.09 -5.18 6.54
C GLY A 305 -25.03 -6.00 7.30
N SER A 306 -24.16 -6.65 6.55
CA SER A 306 -23.04 -7.43 7.06
C SER A 306 -21.75 -7.11 6.30
N ILE A 307 -20.61 -7.30 6.98
CA ILE A 307 -19.30 -7.17 6.36
C ILE A 307 -19.00 -8.47 5.61
N VAL A 308 -18.60 -8.32 4.35
CA VAL A 308 -18.14 -9.41 3.48
C VAL A 308 -16.63 -9.57 3.62
N SER A 309 -15.89 -8.47 3.55
CA SER A 309 -14.44 -8.46 3.71
C SER A 309 -13.95 -7.14 4.29
N SER A 310 -12.81 -7.16 4.99
CA SER A 310 -12.18 -5.99 5.58
C SER A 310 -10.67 -6.03 5.39
N GLY A 311 -10.02 -4.89 5.36
CA GLY A 311 -8.57 -4.85 5.28
C GLY A 311 -8.00 -3.45 5.41
N ALA A 312 -6.67 -3.39 5.37
CA ALA A 312 -5.96 -2.12 5.38
C ALA A 312 -4.70 -2.17 4.51
N ARG A 313 -4.37 -1.03 3.89
CA ARG A 313 -3.17 -0.87 3.08
C ARG A 313 -2.66 0.55 3.15
N ALA A 314 -1.34 0.71 3.34
CA ALA A 314 -0.71 2.00 3.14
C ALA A 314 -0.73 2.38 1.66
N ILE A 315 -0.98 3.64 1.37
CA ILE A 315 -0.91 4.24 0.03
C ILE A 315 0.18 5.29 0.02
N VAL A 316 0.85 5.45 -1.12
CA VAL A 316 1.85 6.52 -1.31
C VAL A 316 1.15 7.86 -1.53
N THR A 317 1.63 8.90 -0.86
CA THR A 317 1.06 10.26 -0.91
C THR A 317 2.09 11.37 -0.98
N GLY A 318 3.37 11.06 -1.21
CA GLY A 318 4.41 12.07 -1.43
C GLY A 318 4.30 12.73 -2.82
N GLY A 319 3.81 11.99 -3.82
CA GLY A 319 3.60 12.50 -5.18
C GLY A 319 4.91 12.91 -5.87
N TRP A 320 4.82 13.84 -6.81
CA TRP A 320 5.91 14.23 -7.72
C TRP A 320 7.27 14.49 -7.03
N GLN A 321 7.27 15.13 -5.86
CA GLN A 321 8.47 15.50 -5.10
C GLN A 321 9.23 14.30 -4.54
N SER A 322 8.53 13.18 -4.34
CA SER A 322 9.03 12.01 -3.62
C SER A 322 9.30 10.82 -4.52
N LEU A 323 9.38 11.04 -5.83
CA LEU A 323 9.81 9.99 -6.76
C LEU A 323 11.33 9.83 -6.68
N PRO A 324 11.84 8.66 -6.25
CA PRO A 324 13.25 8.37 -6.33
C PRO A 324 13.67 8.19 -7.79
N LYS A 325 14.97 7.96 -8.03
CA LYS A 325 15.44 7.39 -9.29
C LYS A 325 14.84 5.98 -9.46
N LEU A 326 14.28 5.72 -10.64
CA LEU A 326 13.44 4.53 -10.88
C LEU A 326 14.16 3.37 -11.57
N GLU A 327 15.46 3.52 -11.77
CA GLU A 327 16.32 2.53 -12.41
C GLU A 327 17.61 2.38 -11.61
N MET A 328 18.15 1.17 -11.66
CA MET A 328 19.47 0.80 -11.16
C MET A 328 20.00 -0.32 -12.05
N PRO A 329 21.31 -0.63 -12.02
CA PRO A 329 21.84 -1.74 -12.79
C PRO A 329 21.05 -3.02 -12.53
N GLY A 330 20.38 -3.53 -13.57
CA GLY A 330 19.62 -4.78 -13.54
C GLY A 330 18.20 -4.69 -13.02
N ALA A 331 17.70 -3.50 -12.64
CA ALA A 331 16.34 -3.39 -12.12
C ALA A 331 15.65 -2.05 -12.33
N LEU A 332 14.31 -2.10 -12.32
CA LEU A 332 13.40 -0.96 -12.47
C LEU A 332 12.32 -0.96 -11.39
N LEU A 333 11.79 0.21 -11.04
CA LEU A 333 10.67 0.40 -10.10
C LEU A 333 9.42 0.90 -10.85
N ILE A 334 8.27 0.25 -10.65
CA ILE A 334 6.99 0.64 -11.30
C ILE A 334 5.80 0.69 -10.34
N GLY A 335 4.73 1.38 -10.72
CA GLY A 335 3.52 1.54 -9.90
C GLY A 335 3.74 2.28 -8.59
N ASP A 336 3.05 1.86 -7.53
CA ASP A 336 3.19 2.48 -6.21
C ASP A 336 4.55 2.20 -5.55
N THR A 337 5.30 1.21 -6.06
CA THR A 337 6.72 1.04 -5.70
C THR A 337 7.52 2.29 -6.04
N ALA A 338 7.23 2.91 -7.18
CA ALA A 338 7.83 4.15 -7.65
C ALA A 338 7.19 5.41 -7.03
N GLY A 339 5.99 5.29 -6.43
CA GLY A 339 5.30 6.43 -5.81
C GLY A 339 4.32 7.18 -6.72
N LEU A 340 3.65 6.50 -7.66
CA LEU A 340 2.92 7.13 -8.78
C LEU A 340 1.45 7.49 -8.53
N LEU A 341 1.00 7.50 -7.28
CA LEU A 341 -0.39 7.78 -6.93
C LEU A 341 -0.76 9.27 -7.08
N ASN A 342 -1.88 9.54 -7.76
CA ASN A 342 -2.49 10.86 -7.80
C ASN A 342 -3.40 11.03 -6.56
N VAL A 343 -2.90 11.75 -5.55
CA VAL A 343 -3.55 11.85 -4.23
C VAL A 343 -4.90 12.57 -4.28
N PRO A 344 -5.05 13.75 -4.94
CA PRO A 344 -6.34 14.44 -5.00
C PRO A 344 -7.43 13.64 -5.69
N LYS A 345 -7.08 12.85 -6.71
CA LYS A 345 -8.02 11.92 -7.37
C LYS A 345 -8.32 10.68 -6.53
N ILE A 346 -7.43 10.32 -5.59
CA ILE A 346 -7.38 9.03 -4.89
C ILE A 346 -7.25 7.87 -5.90
N LYS A 347 -6.43 8.08 -6.94
CA LYS A 347 -6.24 7.12 -8.04
C LYS A 347 -4.76 6.87 -8.31
N GLY A 348 -4.34 5.62 -8.14
CA GLY A 348 -3.00 5.14 -8.51
C GLY A 348 -3.02 4.05 -9.58
N THR A 349 -4.15 3.35 -9.77
CA THR A 349 -4.23 2.19 -10.67
C THR A 349 -3.94 2.53 -12.13
N HIS A 350 -4.48 3.63 -12.65
CA HIS A 350 -4.25 4.06 -14.03
C HIS A 350 -2.77 4.45 -14.26
N GLN A 351 -2.14 5.06 -13.26
CA GLN A 351 -0.71 5.37 -13.28
C GLN A 351 0.16 4.11 -13.16
N ALA A 352 -0.27 3.13 -12.36
CA ALA A 352 0.37 1.83 -12.25
C ALA A 352 0.37 1.10 -13.60
N ILE A 353 -0.77 1.05 -14.29
CA ILE A 353 -0.91 0.47 -15.64
C ILE A 353 -0.01 1.22 -16.63
N ARG A 354 -0.09 2.57 -16.69
CA ARG A 354 0.78 3.38 -17.56
C ARG A 354 2.26 3.10 -17.32
N SER A 355 2.70 3.05 -16.07
CA SER A 355 4.11 2.78 -15.75
C SER A 355 4.55 1.38 -16.14
N GLY A 356 3.69 0.36 -15.96
CA GLY A 356 3.96 -1.00 -16.40
C GLY A 356 4.08 -1.10 -17.92
N MET A 357 3.19 -0.44 -18.66
CA MET A 357 3.26 -0.37 -20.12
C MET A 357 4.53 0.32 -20.61
N LEU A 358 4.87 1.48 -20.03
CA LEU A 358 6.07 2.24 -20.40
C LEU A 358 7.36 1.48 -20.14
N ALA A 359 7.42 0.72 -19.02
CA ALA A 359 8.55 -0.13 -18.67
C ALA A 359 8.66 -1.32 -19.63
N ALA A 360 7.54 -1.96 -19.98
CA ALA A 360 7.51 -3.04 -20.95
C ALA A 360 8.00 -2.57 -22.34
N GLU A 361 7.52 -1.43 -22.81
CA GLU A 361 7.99 -0.82 -24.06
C GLU A 361 9.48 -0.44 -24.02
N HIS A 362 9.99 -0.04 -22.85
CA HIS A 362 11.40 0.26 -22.68
C HIS A 362 12.24 -1.02 -22.79
N LEU A 363 11.88 -2.07 -22.04
CA LEU A 363 12.60 -3.33 -22.02
C LEU A 363 12.44 -4.15 -23.30
N ALA A 364 11.34 -4.02 -24.03
CA ALA A 364 11.19 -4.63 -25.35
C ALA A 364 12.19 -4.06 -26.37
N ALA A 365 12.62 -2.80 -26.20
CA ALA A 365 13.55 -2.13 -27.11
C ALA A 365 15.02 -2.40 -26.81
N SER A 366 15.41 -2.49 -25.53
CA SER A 366 16.82 -2.59 -25.11
C SER A 366 17.15 -3.79 -24.23
N LEU A 367 16.17 -4.39 -23.55
CA LEU A 367 16.35 -5.31 -22.43
C LEU A 367 17.37 -4.79 -21.39
N ASP A 368 17.39 -3.48 -21.19
CA ASP A 368 18.23 -2.78 -20.22
C ASP A 368 17.39 -1.83 -19.39
N SER A 369 17.70 -1.75 -18.10
CA SER A 369 17.15 -0.78 -17.15
C SER A 369 17.51 0.68 -17.44
N ALA A 370 18.63 0.95 -18.12
CA ALA A 370 19.15 2.31 -18.25
C ALA A 370 18.29 3.21 -19.15
N GLY A 371 17.91 4.39 -18.64
CA GLY A 371 17.11 5.40 -19.35
C GLY A 371 15.61 5.33 -19.10
N PHE A 372 15.11 4.34 -18.36
CA PHE A 372 13.73 4.24 -17.95
C PHE A 372 13.27 5.42 -17.08
N ASP A 373 14.09 5.90 -16.13
CA ASP A 373 13.74 7.02 -15.26
C ASP A 373 13.45 8.29 -16.09
N ALA A 374 14.31 8.59 -17.06
CA ALA A 374 14.10 9.70 -18.00
C ALA A 374 12.84 9.51 -18.84
N LYS A 375 12.60 8.29 -19.35
CA LYS A 375 11.39 7.95 -20.12
C LYS A 375 10.12 8.18 -19.29
N LEU A 376 10.09 7.72 -18.04
CA LEU A 376 8.93 7.93 -17.17
C LEU A 376 8.74 9.41 -16.83
N ARG A 377 9.81 10.16 -16.55
CA ARG A 377 9.74 11.60 -16.24
C ARG A 377 9.23 12.43 -17.41
N ALA A 378 9.41 11.97 -18.64
CA ALA A 378 8.88 12.60 -19.85
C ALA A 378 7.43 12.20 -20.18
N SER A 379 6.83 11.26 -19.44
CA SER A 379 5.52 10.69 -19.75
C SER A 379 4.32 11.50 -19.26
N GLU A 380 3.13 11.17 -19.77
CA GLU A 380 1.86 11.68 -19.28
C GLU A 380 1.63 11.40 -17.79
N ALA A 381 2.12 10.26 -17.29
CA ALA A 381 2.00 9.93 -15.88
C ALA A 381 2.70 10.99 -15.02
N MET A 382 3.88 11.44 -15.43
CA MET A 382 4.62 12.49 -14.73
C MET A 382 3.98 13.86 -14.88
N ALA A 383 3.47 14.18 -16.08
CA ALA A 383 2.76 15.42 -16.32
C ALA A 383 1.54 15.56 -15.40
N GLU A 384 0.78 14.47 -15.22
CA GLU A 384 -0.36 14.41 -14.29
C GLU A 384 0.08 14.64 -12.83
N LEU A 385 1.11 13.94 -12.35
CA LEU A 385 1.60 14.12 -10.97
C LEU A 385 2.16 15.53 -10.73
N LYS A 386 2.86 16.10 -11.71
CA LYS A 386 3.40 17.46 -11.62
C LYS A 386 2.29 18.50 -11.49
N LYS A 387 1.14 18.30 -12.15
CA LYS A 387 -0.02 19.19 -12.06
C LYS A 387 -0.59 19.28 -10.65
N VAL A 388 -0.59 18.17 -9.90
CA VAL A 388 -1.20 18.09 -8.56
C VAL A 388 -0.19 18.16 -7.40
N ARG A 389 1.10 18.35 -7.71
CA ARG A 389 2.23 18.20 -6.78
C ARG A 389 2.10 18.97 -5.46
N ASN A 390 1.45 20.13 -5.48
CA ASN A 390 1.35 21.00 -4.32
C ASN A 390 0.10 20.75 -3.45
N ILE A 391 -0.86 19.94 -3.89
CA ILE A 391 -2.14 19.80 -3.19
C ILE A 391 -1.96 19.10 -1.84
N LYS A 392 -1.46 17.84 -1.80
CA LYS A 392 -1.26 17.10 -0.54
C LYS A 392 -0.26 17.78 0.41
N PRO A 393 0.89 18.32 -0.04
CA PRO A 393 1.77 19.10 0.83
C PRO A 393 1.09 20.31 1.47
N GLY A 394 0.13 20.95 0.80
CA GLY A 394 -0.69 22.02 1.37
C GLY A 394 -1.45 21.57 2.62
N PHE A 395 -2.04 20.37 2.61
CA PHE A 395 -2.76 19.82 3.76
C PHE A 395 -1.86 19.49 4.96
N LYS A 396 -0.53 19.40 4.79
CA LYS A 396 0.41 19.25 5.92
C LYS A 396 0.46 20.47 6.84
N LYS A 397 -0.08 21.61 6.38
CA LYS A 397 -0.23 22.86 7.16
C LYS A 397 -1.62 23.00 7.78
N GLY A 398 -2.43 21.94 7.77
CA GLY A 398 -3.80 21.92 8.28
C GLY A 398 -4.84 22.01 7.17
N PHE A 399 -6.06 21.62 7.51
CA PHE A 399 -7.19 21.43 6.61
C PHE A 399 -7.55 22.71 5.86
N TRP A 400 -7.72 23.84 6.56
CA TRP A 400 -8.17 25.09 5.94
C TRP A 400 -7.15 25.67 4.96
N PHE A 401 -5.87 25.67 5.34
CA PHE A 401 -4.80 26.06 4.42
C PHE A 401 -4.72 25.10 3.23
N GLY A 402 -4.83 23.79 3.49
CA GLY A 402 -4.87 22.76 2.45
C GLY A 402 -5.98 22.98 1.44
N MET A 403 -7.20 23.30 1.89
CA MET A 403 -8.34 23.61 1.01
C MET A 403 -8.12 24.85 0.16
N LEU A 404 -7.61 25.95 0.75
CA LEU A 404 -7.29 27.17 0.00
C LEU A 404 -6.19 26.92 -1.04
N ASN A 405 -5.14 26.20 -0.66
CA ASN A 405 -4.06 25.83 -1.55
C ASN A 405 -4.55 24.87 -2.67
N ALA A 406 -5.40 23.91 -2.36
CA ALA A 406 -5.99 23.00 -3.35
C ALA A 406 -6.82 23.76 -4.39
N ALA A 407 -7.65 24.71 -3.94
CA ALA A 407 -8.41 25.58 -4.84
C ALA A 407 -7.49 26.41 -5.74
N TRP A 408 -6.43 26.99 -5.17
CA TRP A 408 -5.42 27.74 -5.93
C TRP A 408 -4.74 26.86 -6.99
N GLU A 409 -4.17 25.73 -6.60
CA GLU A 409 -3.46 24.81 -7.50
C GLU A 409 -4.38 24.26 -8.60
N THR A 410 -5.66 24.04 -8.29
CA THR A 410 -6.66 23.64 -9.29
C THR A 410 -6.91 24.75 -10.31
N LEU A 411 -7.08 26.00 -9.84
CA LEU A 411 -7.36 27.16 -10.68
C LEU A 411 -6.20 27.48 -11.64
N VAL A 412 -4.95 27.38 -11.16
CA VAL A 412 -3.76 27.62 -11.99
C VAL A 412 -3.29 26.37 -12.74
N GLY A 413 -4.02 25.26 -12.63
CA GLY A 413 -3.67 23.99 -13.27
C GLY A 413 -2.27 23.49 -12.89
N GLY A 414 -1.86 23.65 -11.63
CA GLY A 414 -0.53 23.30 -11.14
C GLY A 414 0.60 24.21 -11.62
N GLY A 415 0.27 25.34 -12.26
CA GLY A 415 1.21 26.32 -12.80
C GLY A 415 1.92 27.20 -11.76
N SER A 416 1.79 26.92 -10.46
CA SER A 416 2.50 27.65 -9.41
C SER A 416 4.02 27.64 -9.63
N PRO A 417 4.73 28.78 -9.50
CA PRO A 417 6.18 28.87 -9.73
C PRO A 417 7.03 28.27 -8.58
N TRP A 418 6.39 27.56 -7.65
CA TRP A 418 7.03 26.87 -6.54
C TRP A 418 6.61 25.40 -6.48
N THR A 419 7.36 24.63 -5.70
CA THR A 419 6.99 23.27 -5.29
C THR A 419 7.14 23.15 -3.77
N LEU A 420 6.06 22.80 -3.09
CA LEU A 420 6.04 22.57 -1.64
C LEU A 420 6.81 21.28 -1.30
N LYS A 421 7.47 21.28 -0.13
CA LYS A 421 8.34 20.19 0.32
C LYS A 421 7.64 19.17 1.21
N ASN A 422 8.07 17.92 1.12
CA ASN A 422 7.65 16.82 2.00
C ASN A 422 8.63 16.60 3.16
N LYS A 423 8.13 15.94 4.21
CA LYS A 423 8.88 15.40 5.34
C LYS A 423 8.42 13.97 5.58
N ALA A 424 9.29 13.16 6.19
CA ALA A 424 9.00 11.76 6.49
C ALA A 424 7.93 11.63 7.59
N ASP A 425 6.98 10.73 7.40
CA ASP A 425 5.80 10.58 8.27
C ASP A 425 6.13 10.10 9.70
N TRP A 426 7.18 9.27 9.86
CA TRP A 426 7.66 8.81 11.16
C TRP A 426 8.07 9.97 12.07
N SER A 427 8.59 11.06 11.48
CA SER A 427 9.11 12.22 12.20
C SER A 427 8.03 13.20 12.66
N SER A 428 6.76 12.93 12.37
CA SER A 428 5.66 13.89 12.56
C SER A 428 4.97 13.83 13.92
N LEU A 429 5.23 12.80 14.76
CA LEU A 429 4.56 12.68 16.06
C LEU A 429 5.09 13.70 17.08
N ASP A 430 4.16 14.34 17.77
CA ASP A 430 4.47 15.13 18.97
C ASP A 430 4.69 14.17 20.15
N LYS A 431 5.59 14.53 21.09
CA LYS A 431 5.71 13.76 22.33
C LYS A 431 4.51 14.01 23.24
N LEU A 432 4.16 13.03 24.06
CA LEU A 432 3.09 13.15 25.05
C LEU A 432 3.32 14.38 25.94
N GLY A 433 2.26 15.18 26.11
CA GLY A 433 2.29 16.41 26.90
C GLY A 433 2.84 17.66 26.19
N GLN A 434 3.35 17.56 24.96
CA GLN A 434 3.85 18.74 24.21
C GLN A 434 2.75 19.54 23.49
N ALA A 435 1.67 18.89 23.10
CA ALA A 435 0.56 19.50 22.38
C ALA A 435 -0.77 19.24 23.10
N GLU A 436 -1.71 20.19 22.98
CA GLU A 436 -3.08 19.97 23.42
C GLU A 436 -3.71 18.87 22.55
N GLN A 437 -4.25 17.83 23.19
CA GLN A 437 -4.88 16.75 22.45
C GLN A 437 -6.22 17.21 21.87
N PRO A 438 -6.48 16.93 20.58
CA PRO A 438 -7.75 17.30 19.97
C PRO A 438 -8.90 16.57 20.67
N LYS A 439 -9.93 17.32 21.06
CA LYS A 439 -11.21 16.72 21.46
C LYS A 439 -11.84 16.05 20.24
N ARG A 440 -11.82 14.72 20.26
CA ARG A 440 -12.34 13.89 19.16
C ARG A 440 -13.86 13.81 19.12
N ASP A 441 -14.51 14.03 20.27
CA ASP A 441 -15.97 14.02 20.44
C ASP A 441 -16.66 12.85 19.74
N TYR A 442 -16.02 11.68 19.81
CA TYR A 442 -16.49 10.44 19.24
C TYR A 442 -17.87 10.04 19.77
N VAL A 443 -18.63 9.35 18.93
CA VAL A 443 -19.99 8.87 19.24
C VAL A 443 -19.92 7.43 19.74
N ASP A 444 -20.99 7.02 20.41
CA ASP A 444 -21.22 5.62 20.72
C ASP A 444 -21.37 4.82 19.42
N ARG A 445 -20.62 3.73 19.31
CA ARG A 445 -20.63 2.87 18.13
C ARG A 445 -21.47 1.63 18.36
N SER A 446 -22.30 1.30 17.37
CA SER A 446 -23.15 0.10 17.40
C SER A 446 -22.92 -0.84 16.21
N LEU A 447 -22.40 -0.33 15.08
CA LEU A 447 -22.12 -1.16 13.90
C LEU A 447 -20.93 -2.09 14.13
N ALA A 448 -20.93 -3.22 13.41
CA ALA A 448 -19.77 -4.09 13.28
C ALA A 448 -18.67 -3.43 12.42
N PRO A 449 -17.40 -3.87 12.53
CA PRO A 449 -16.88 -4.76 13.58
C PRO A 449 -16.71 -4.01 14.91
N ARG A 450 -16.82 -4.73 16.03
CA ARG A 450 -16.72 -4.13 17.38
C ARG A 450 -15.29 -3.86 17.81
N ASP A 451 -14.34 -4.64 17.28
CA ASP A 451 -12.92 -4.54 17.59
C ASP A 451 -12.06 -4.89 16.36
N ARG A 452 -10.74 -4.72 16.49
CA ARG A 452 -9.79 -4.98 15.42
C ARG A 452 -9.67 -6.46 15.07
N LEU A 453 -9.88 -7.38 16.02
CA LEU A 453 -9.78 -8.83 15.79
C LEU A 453 -10.92 -9.31 14.88
N ALA A 454 -12.13 -8.78 15.05
CA ALA A 454 -13.21 -9.00 14.10
C ALA A 454 -12.84 -8.46 12.70
N GLY A 455 -12.14 -7.32 12.61
CA GLY A 455 -11.59 -6.83 11.34
C GLY A 455 -10.57 -7.78 10.72
N VAL A 456 -9.69 -8.38 11.53
CA VAL A 456 -8.71 -9.40 11.13
C VAL A 456 -9.41 -10.67 10.60
N TYR A 457 -10.49 -11.09 11.24
CA TYR A 457 -11.32 -12.20 10.75
C TYR A 457 -11.87 -11.93 9.34
N PHE A 458 -12.42 -10.73 9.08
CA PHE A 458 -12.93 -10.37 7.75
C PHE A 458 -11.82 -10.12 6.70
N ALA A 459 -10.57 -9.97 7.13
CA ALA A 459 -9.42 -9.98 6.23
C ALA A 459 -9.02 -11.40 5.81
N ALA A 460 -9.61 -12.43 6.44
CA ALA A 460 -9.27 -13.85 6.26
C ALA A 460 -7.75 -14.06 6.29
N THR A 461 -7.07 -13.37 7.22
CA THR A 461 -5.61 -13.47 7.32
C THR A 461 -5.21 -14.81 7.87
N GLU A 462 -4.16 -15.38 7.31
CA GLU A 462 -3.63 -16.68 7.72
C GLU A 462 -2.10 -16.68 7.69
N HIS A 463 -1.51 -17.21 8.75
CA HIS A 463 -0.08 -17.40 8.91
C HIS A 463 0.12 -18.65 9.77
N ASP A 464 1.16 -19.44 9.49
CA ASP A 464 1.67 -20.39 10.48
C ASP A 464 2.18 -19.62 11.70
N GLU A 465 1.60 -19.85 12.89
CA GLU A 465 1.98 -19.17 14.13
C GLU A 465 3.38 -19.52 14.61
N ASP A 466 3.90 -20.68 14.19
CA ASP A 466 5.24 -21.16 14.50
C ASP A 466 6.25 -20.75 13.41
N GLN A 467 5.95 -19.79 12.52
CA GLN A 467 6.96 -19.24 11.61
C GLN A 467 7.74 -18.07 12.28
N PRO A 468 8.92 -17.69 11.77
CA PRO A 468 9.63 -16.52 12.25
C PRO A 468 8.79 -15.25 12.16
N VAL A 469 8.83 -14.43 13.21
CA VAL A 469 8.14 -13.14 13.23
C VAL A 469 8.73 -12.23 12.15
N HIS A 470 7.92 -11.91 11.14
CA HIS A 470 8.32 -11.09 9.98
C HIS A 470 8.31 -9.56 10.26
N LEU A 471 7.95 -9.17 11.49
CA LEU A 471 8.00 -7.80 12.00
C LEU A 471 9.21 -7.68 12.92
N LYS A 472 10.37 -7.36 12.35
CA LYS A 472 11.63 -7.30 13.08
C LYS A 472 11.71 -5.98 13.84
N VAL A 473 11.93 -6.04 15.15
CA VAL A 473 12.15 -4.87 16.01
C VAL A 473 13.61 -4.87 16.44
N ALA A 474 14.39 -3.89 16.01
CA ALA A 474 15.83 -3.87 16.22
C ALA A 474 16.24 -3.81 17.70
N ASP A 475 15.49 -3.05 18.51
CA ASP A 475 15.68 -2.98 19.97
C ASP A 475 14.32 -2.91 20.68
N THR A 476 13.92 -4.01 21.31
CA THR A 476 12.64 -4.09 22.05
C THR A 476 12.66 -3.31 23.37
N ASN A 477 13.84 -2.96 23.90
CA ASN A 477 13.92 -2.14 25.12
C ASN A 477 13.40 -0.72 24.88
N VAL A 478 13.62 -0.17 23.69
CA VAL A 478 13.07 1.15 23.29
C VAL A 478 11.54 1.14 23.42
N CYS A 479 10.87 0.01 23.14
CA CYS A 479 9.43 -0.10 23.22
C CYS A 479 8.92 0.08 24.65
N VAL A 480 9.57 -0.50 25.66
CA VAL A 480 9.08 -0.45 27.06
C VAL A 480 9.69 0.70 27.88
N THR A 481 10.65 1.42 27.30
CA THR A 481 11.31 2.58 27.91
C THR A 481 10.94 3.87 27.17
N GLN A 482 11.77 4.32 26.24
CA GLN A 482 11.68 5.63 25.57
C GLN A 482 10.34 5.79 24.83
N CYS A 483 9.94 4.81 24.02
CA CYS A 483 8.71 4.91 23.23
C CYS A 483 7.45 4.92 24.11
N ALA A 484 7.45 4.18 25.22
CA ALA A 484 6.37 4.20 26.20
C ALA A 484 6.24 5.59 26.86
N THR A 485 7.36 6.22 27.21
CA THR A 485 7.36 7.56 27.83
C THR A 485 7.07 8.68 26.84
N GLU A 486 7.74 8.70 25.69
CA GLU A 486 7.68 9.82 24.75
C GLU A 486 6.41 9.79 23.90
N TYR A 487 5.93 8.62 23.49
CA TYR A 487 4.83 8.48 22.54
C TYR A 487 3.73 7.52 22.99
N GLY A 488 3.88 6.87 24.15
CA GLY A 488 2.89 5.92 24.67
C GLY A 488 2.65 4.72 23.75
N ASN A 489 3.68 4.21 23.08
CA ASN A 489 3.61 3.06 22.17
C ASN A 489 2.57 3.19 21.04
N PRO A 490 2.75 4.14 20.09
CA PRO A 490 1.81 4.40 19.02
C PRO A 490 1.59 3.18 18.09
N CYS A 491 2.48 2.20 18.09
CA CYS A 491 2.31 0.94 17.35
C CYS A 491 1.06 0.15 17.74
N THR A 492 0.63 0.27 18.99
CA THR A 492 -0.62 -0.31 19.51
C THR A 492 -1.88 0.42 19.00
N ARG A 493 -1.73 1.56 18.32
CA ARG A 493 -2.82 2.42 17.83
C ARG A 493 -2.86 2.52 16.32
N PHE A 494 -1.71 2.77 15.66
CA PHE A 494 -1.66 2.88 14.20
C PHE A 494 -1.81 1.54 13.49
N CYS A 495 -1.55 0.43 14.20
CA CYS A 495 -1.71 -0.90 13.63
C CYS A 495 -3.21 -1.21 13.48
N PRO A 496 -3.71 -1.42 12.26
CA PRO A 496 -5.13 -1.66 12.03
C PRO A 496 -5.58 -3.05 12.50
N ALA A 497 -4.63 -3.94 12.83
CA ALA A 497 -4.88 -5.37 13.07
C ALA A 497 -4.50 -5.84 14.49
N GLY A 498 -4.13 -4.94 15.40
CA GLY A 498 -3.81 -5.32 16.78
C GLY A 498 -2.60 -6.26 16.91
N VAL A 499 -1.59 -6.09 16.05
CA VAL A 499 -0.39 -6.93 16.05
C VAL A 499 0.55 -6.63 17.23
N TYR A 500 0.63 -5.37 17.64
CA TYR A 500 1.53 -4.93 18.71
C TYR A 500 0.75 -4.71 20.00
N GLU A 501 1.25 -5.29 21.08
CA GLU A 501 0.72 -5.15 22.43
C GLU A 501 1.86 -5.00 23.44
N ILE A 502 1.64 -4.21 24.48
CA ILE A 502 2.54 -4.17 25.65
C ILE A 502 1.87 -4.99 26.74
N VAL A 503 2.45 -6.14 27.05
CA VAL A 503 1.97 -7.04 28.09
C VAL A 503 2.82 -6.88 29.34
N GLU A 504 2.23 -7.15 30.50
CA GLU A 504 2.90 -7.10 31.79
C GLU A 504 2.89 -8.52 32.39
N GLU A 505 4.08 -9.05 32.65
CA GLU A 505 4.30 -10.37 33.25
C GLU A 505 5.24 -10.18 34.45
N GLU A 506 4.82 -10.65 35.63
CA GLU A 506 5.59 -10.55 36.87
C GLU A 506 6.08 -9.11 37.21
N GLY A 507 5.31 -8.09 36.80
CA GLY A 507 5.63 -6.68 36.99
C GLY A 507 6.63 -6.10 35.97
N ALA A 508 7.09 -6.90 35.01
CA ALA A 508 7.92 -6.46 33.89
C ALA A 508 7.07 -6.29 32.63
N LYS A 509 7.19 -5.12 31.99
CA LYS A 509 6.55 -4.87 30.69
C LYS A 509 7.41 -5.40 29.55
N ARG A 510 6.80 -6.03 28.56
CA ARG A 510 7.45 -6.47 27.32
C ARG A 510 6.58 -6.22 26.09
N LEU A 511 7.22 -6.09 24.93
CA LEU A 511 6.52 -6.09 23.66
C LEU A 511 6.08 -7.51 23.29
N GLN A 512 4.80 -7.67 22.96
CA GLN A 512 4.22 -8.86 22.35
C GLN A 512 3.89 -8.55 20.90
N ILE A 513 4.31 -9.43 19.97
CA ILE A 513 4.02 -9.32 18.54
C ILE A 513 3.17 -10.50 18.09
N ASN A 514 1.88 -10.24 17.86
CA ASN A 514 0.90 -11.21 17.37
C ASN A 514 0.95 -11.24 15.84
N ALA A 515 2.05 -11.78 15.29
CA ALA A 515 2.40 -11.67 13.87
C ALA A 515 1.36 -12.28 12.92
N ALA A 516 0.62 -13.30 13.38
CA ALA A 516 -0.46 -13.93 12.61
C ALA A 516 -1.64 -12.99 12.29
N ASN A 517 -1.80 -11.89 13.02
CA ASN A 517 -2.82 -10.89 12.71
C ASN A 517 -2.41 -9.94 11.57
N CYS A 518 -1.17 -10.01 11.08
CA CYS A 518 -0.63 -8.98 10.19
C CYS A 518 -1.30 -8.98 8.82
N VAL A 519 -2.03 -7.92 8.48
CA VAL A 519 -2.66 -7.73 7.15
C VAL A 519 -1.73 -7.12 6.09
N HIS A 520 -0.41 -7.11 6.34
CA HIS A 520 0.65 -6.62 5.44
C HIS A 520 0.46 -5.17 4.96
N CYS A 521 -0.20 -4.33 5.75
CA CYS A 521 -0.51 -2.94 5.38
C CYS A 521 0.73 -2.03 5.25
N LYS A 522 1.87 -2.42 5.83
CA LYS A 522 3.15 -1.68 5.91
C LYS A 522 3.19 -0.46 6.83
N THR A 523 2.08 -0.07 7.46
CA THR A 523 2.00 1.13 8.33
C THR A 523 3.06 1.18 9.43
N CYS A 524 3.35 0.05 10.07
CA CYS A 524 4.31 0.00 11.18
C CYS A 524 5.74 0.32 10.77
N ASP A 525 6.17 -0.12 9.58
CA ASP A 525 7.48 0.23 8.99
C ASP A 525 7.56 1.71 8.59
N ILE A 526 6.41 2.36 8.39
CA ILE A 526 6.32 3.75 7.94
C ILE A 526 6.23 4.74 9.12
N LYS A 527 5.46 4.40 10.15
CA LYS A 527 5.00 5.35 11.19
C LYS A 527 5.70 5.19 12.54
N ASP A 528 6.55 4.18 12.71
CA ASP A 528 7.35 4.03 13.92
C ASP A 528 8.31 5.22 14.11
N PRO A 529 8.17 6.04 15.18
CA PRO A 529 8.97 7.25 15.36
C PRO A 529 10.46 7.00 15.59
N TYR A 530 10.88 5.76 15.88
CA TYR A 530 12.29 5.39 16.05
C TYR A 530 12.87 4.65 14.84
N GLU A 531 12.05 4.34 13.82
CA GLU A 531 12.45 3.55 12.64
C GLU A 531 13.12 2.19 12.97
N ILE A 532 12.71 1.55 14.07
CA ILE A 532 13.25 0.26 14.53
C ILE A 532 12.42 -0.94 14.09
N ILE A 533 11.20 -0.72 13.57
CA ILE A 533 10.38 -1.76 12.97
C ILE A 533 10.75 -1.93 11.49
N THR A 534 11.16 -3.13 11.10
CA THR A 534 11.33 -3.55 9.70
C THR A 534 10.35 -4.66 9.37
N TRP A 535 9.46 -4.38 8.40
CA TRP A 535 8.61 -5.41 7.82
C TRP A 535 9.41 -6.19 6.76
N VAL A 536 9.46 -7.51 6.90
CA VAL A 536 9.91 -8.42 5.84
C VAL A 536 8.77 -9.34 5.42
N THR A 537 8.93 -10.06 4.31
CA THR A 537 7.92 -11.06 3.95
C THR A 537 7.89 -12.20 4.97
N PRO A 538 6.70 -12.63 5.44
CA PRO A 538 6.53 -13.97 6.01
C PRO A 538 6.72 -15.04 4.93
N GLU A 539 6.54 -16.31 5.31
CA GLU A 539 6.43 -17.42 4.37
C GLU A 539 5.42 -17.10 3.27
N GLY A 540 5.73 -17.58 2.06
CA GLY A 540 4.89 -17.40 0.89
C GLY A 540 3.47 -17.93 1.09
N GLY A 541 2.46 -17.20 0.60
CA GLY A 541 1.05 -17.53 0.81
C GLY A 541 0.45 -17.04 2.12
N SER A 542 1.27 -16.70 3.13
CA SER A 542 0.79 -16.11 4.38
C SER A 542 0.32 -14.66 4.18
N GLY A 543 -0.64 -14.21 4.97
CA GLY A 543 -1.19 -12.86 4.93
C GLY A 543 -2.71 -12.83 4.73
N PRO A 544 -3.27 -11.66 4.37
CA PRO A 544 -4.71 -11.52 4.14
C PRO A 544 -5.19 -12.38 2.96
N ASN A 545 -6.41 -12.88 3.02
CA ASN A 545 -7.09 -13.47 1.86
C ASN A 545 -8.30 -12.61 1.50
N TYR A 546 -8.03 -11.41 0.99
CA TYR A 546 -9.08 -10.43 0.70
C TYR A 546 -10.04 -10.92 -0.39
N GLN A 547 -11.34 -10.72 -0.16
CA GLN A 547 -12.38 -11.10 -1.10
C GLN A 547 -12.94 -9.87 -1.82
N ASN A 548 -12.61 -9.73 -3.11
CA ASN A 548 -13.08 -8.63 -3.97
C ASN A 548 -12.77 -7.22 -3.40
N MET A 549 -11.58 -7.04 -2.82
CA MET A 549 -11.15 -5.78 -2.19
C MET A 549 -10.37 -4.84 -3.10
#